data_AF-A0A356ZZQ5-F1
#
_entry.id   AF-A0A356ZZQ5-F1
#
_cell.length_a   1.000
_cell.length_b   1.000
_cell.length_c   1.000
_cell.angle_alpha   90.00
_cell.angle_beta   90.00
_cell.angle_gamma   90.00
#
_symmetry.space_group_name_H-M   'P 1'
#
loop_
_entity.id
_entity.type
_entity.pdbx_description
1 polymer ?
#
loop_
_entity_poly.entity_id
_entity_poly.type
_entity_poly.pdbx_seq_one_letter_code
_entity_poly.pdbx_strand_id
1 'polypeptide(L)' 'QRLAGEWKPSQLNRIVQNTVSLQELPKILEQLLQGSHLGRTVVDLTG' A
#
# COMPACT_ATOMS: atom_id res chain seq x y z
N GLN A 1 -7.83 8.95 -4.69
CA GLN A 1 -6.78 8.26 -5.48
C GLN A 1 -5.80 9.24 -6.13
N ARG A 2 -4.66 9.54 -5.49
CA ARG A 2 -3.52 10.27 -6.10
C ARG A 2 -2.34 9.32 -6.29
N LEU A 3 -2.49 8.37 -7.19
CA LEU A 3 -1.37 7.99 -8.03
C LEU A 3 -1.59 8.85 -9.26
N ALA A 4 -0.69 9.79 -9.56
CA ALA A 4 -0.81 10.59 -10.78
C ALA A 4 -1.04 9.59 -11.92
N GLY A 5 -2.22 9.62 -12.56
CA GLY A 5 -2.73 8.48 -13.32
C GLY A 5 -1.74 7.95 -14.36
N GLU A 6 -1.00 8.87 -14.99
CA GLU A 6 0.04 8.58 -15.97
C GLU A 6 1.35 8.03 -15.38
N TRP A 7 1.57 8.22 -14.08
CA TRP A 7 2.75 7.79 -13.34
C TRP A 7 2.49 6.51 -12.53
N LYS A 8 1.25 6.00 -12.55
CA LYS A 8 0.94 4.73 -11.89
C LYS A 8 1.71 3.63 -12.63
N PRO A 9 2.56 2.86 -11.92
CA PRO A 9 3.21 1.72 -12.54
C PRO A 9 2.15 0.81 -13.17
N SER A 10 2.34 0.46 -14.44
CA SER A 10 1.38 -0.35 -15.21
C SER A 10 1.04 -1.68 -14.53
N GLN A 11 1.95 -2.20 -13.71
CA GLN A 11 1.81 -3.45 -12.97
C GLN A 11 1.48 -3.27 -11.49
N LEU A 12 0.98 -2.10 -11.06
CA LEU A 12 0.70 -1.86 -9.65
C LEU A 12 -0.25 -2.94 -9.06
N ASN A 13 -1.30 -3.31 -9.80
CA ASN A 13 -2.25 -4.34 -9.37
C ASN A 13 -1.61 -5.75 -9.21
N ARG A 14 -0.42 -5.97 -9.77
CA ARG A 14 0.32 -7.25 -9.69
C ARG A 14 1.23 -7.33 -8.47
N ILE A 15 1.71 -6.18 -7.97
CA ILE A 15 2.67 -6.11 -6.87
C ILE A 15 2.06 -5.68 -5.54
N VAL A 16 0.87 -5.08 -5.59
CA VAL A 16 0.13 -4.64 -4.41
C VAL A 16 -0.63 -5.82 -3.83
N GLN A 17 -0.27 -6.17 -2.61
CA GLN A 17 -0.93 -7.25 -1.87
C GLN A 17 -1.79 -6.70 -0.73
N ASN A 18 -1.59 -5.44 -0.36
CA ASN A 18 -2.36 -4.79 0.69
C ASN A 18 -2.59 -3.32 0.34
N THR A 19 -3.79 -2.80 0.62
CA THR A 19 -4.11 -1.37 0.53
C THR A 19 -4.75 -0.96 1.82
N VAL A 20 -4.20 0.05 2.47
CA VAL A 20 -4.66 0.57 3.76
C VAL A 20 -4.86 2.07 3.69
N SER A 21 -5.73 2.62 4.53
CA SER A 21 -5.80 4.07 4.74
C SER A 21 -4.59 4.58 5.53
N LEU A 22 -4.36 5.90 5.50
CA LEU A 22 -3.32 6.53 6.31
C LEU A 22 -3.53 6.28 7.82
N GLN A 23 -4.77 6.21 8.27
CA GLN A 23 -5.14 5.97 9.67
C GLN A 23 -4.82 4.53 10.12
N GLU A 24 -4.83 3.57 9.18
CA GLU A 24 -4.52 2.17 9.45
C GLU A 24 -3.01 1.87 9.41
N LEU A 25 -2.20 2.80 8.92
CA LEU A 25 -0.75 2.63 8.78
C LEU A 25 -0.05 2.26 10.10
N PRO A 26 -0.33 2.90 11.26
CA PRO A 26 0.31 2.52 12.52
C PRO A 26 0.01 1.07 12.92
N LYS A 27 -1.22 0.61 12.66
CA LYS A 27 -1.68 -0.74 13.02
C LYS A 27 -0.99 -1.82 12.21
N ILE A 28 -0.77 -1.57 10.92
CA ILE A 28 -0.13 -2.56 10.04
C ILE A 28 1.40 -2.51 10.05
N LEU A 29 2.00 -1.45 10.60
CA LEU A 29 3.46 -1.28 10.63
C LEU A 29 4.15 -2.45 11.36
N GLU A 30 3.59 -2.90 12.48
CA GLU A 30 4.13 -4.05 13.22
C GLU A 30 4.13 -5.33 12.38
N GLN A 31 3.06 -5.56 11.60
CA GLN A 31 2.93 -6.72 10.71
C GLN A 31 3.92 -6.65 9.54
N LEU A 32 4.21 -5.44 9.03
CA LEU A 32 5.22 -5.23 8.00
C LEU A 32 6.63 -5.49 8.55
N LEU A 33 6.93 -5.02 9.75
CA LEU A 33 8.25 -5.20 10.39
C LEU A 33 8.54 -6.66 10.75
N GLN A 34 7.51 -7.45 11.04
CA GLN A 34 7.62 -8.90 11.27
C GLN A 34 7.89 -9.68 9.97
N GLY A 35 7.90 -9.02 8.81
CA GLY A 35 8.12 -9.67 7.51
C GLY A 35 6.96 -10.60 7.10
N SER A 36 5.80 -10.49 7.76
CA SER A 36 4.66 -11.38 7.52
C SER A 36 3.93 -11.07 6.21
N HIS A 37 4.20 -9.92 5.58
CA HIS A 37 3.65 -9.52 4.30
C HIS A 37 4.70 -9.54 3.19
N LEU A 38 4.40 -10.30 2.13
CA LEU A 38 5.16 -10.29 0.89
C LEU A 38 4.63 -9.17 -0.04
N GLY A 39 5.50 -8.61 -0.87
CA GLY A 39 5.11 -7.63 -1.89
C GLY A 39 5.06 -6.18 -1.40
N ARG A 40 4.10 -5.39 -1.91
CA ARG A 40 3.96 -3.95 -1.61
C ARG A 40 2.63 -3.66 -0.92
N THR A 41 2.67 -2.77 0.06
CA THR A 41 1.48 -2.16 0.66
C THR A 41 1.30 -0.75 0.12
N VAL A 42 0.10 -0.44 -0.37
CA VAL A 42 -0.30 0.91 -0.78
C VAL A 42 -0.98 1.60 0.38
N VAL A 43 -0.62 2.85 0.62
CA VAL A 43 -1.32 3.73 1.56
C VAL A 43 -2.20 4.69 0.77
N ASP A 44 -3.50 4.64 0.99
CA ASP A 44 -4.44 5.60 0.46
C ASP A 44 -4.46 6.85 1.37
N LEU A 45 -4.05 7.98 0.80
CA LEU A 45 -4.02 9.29 1.47
C LEU A 45 -5.35 10.04 1.36
N THR A 46 -6.34 9.49 0.64
CA THR A 46 -7.65 10.11 0.41
C THR A 46 -8.78 9.52 1.24
N GLY A 47 -8.44 8.74 2.29
CA GLY A 47 -9.41 8.18 3.23
C GLY A 47 -10.48 9.18 3.67
#